data_AF-A0A4Q2D1C4-F1
#
_entry.id   AF-A0A4Q2D1C4-F1
#
_cell.length_a   1.000
_cell.length_b   1.000
_cell.length_c   1.000
_cell.angle_alpha   90.00
_cell.angle_beta   90.00
_cell.angle_gamma   90.00
#
_symmetry.space_group_name_H-M   'P 1'
#
loop_
_entity.id
_entity.type
_entity.pdbx_description
1 polymer ?
#
loop_
_entity_poly.entity_id
_entity_poly.type
_entity_poly.pdbx_seq_one_letter_code
_entity_poly.pdbx_strand_id
1 'polypeptide(L)'
;MGYEVHRLFVGLEFWLVQDKYKVETLDPMVNQSYGSREVKFTTPNPEKLPVPSPDYLALHAAYAKVACPSGAADYIETVLKDAKELPVLAADGSSGDALTHLLQHITY
;
A
#
# COMPACT_ATOMS: atom_id res chain seq x y z
N MET A 1 -0.37 -15.88 6.03
CA MET A 1 -1.52 -15.07 6.50
C MET A 1 -1.19 -13.59 6.63
N GLY A 2 -0.31 -13.14 7.55
CA GLY A 2 -0.04 -11.68 7.70
C GLY A 2 0.62 -10.99 6.48
N TYR A 3 1.50 -11.70 5.78
CA TYR A 3 2.19 -11.18 4.60
C TYR A 3 1.24 -10.88 3.43
N GLU A 4 0.28 -11.77 3.17
CA GLU A 4 -0.71 -11.60 2.09
C GLU A 4 -1.60 -10.38 2.34
N VAL A 5 -2.15 -10.23 3.56
CA VAL A 5 -3.02 -9.09 3.89
C VAL A 5 -2.29 -7.76 3.73
N HIS A 6 -1.01 -7.70 4.13
CA HIS A 6 -0.20 -6.50 3.94
C HIS A 6 0.04 -6.19 2.46
N ARG A 7 0.36 -7.22 1.65
CA ARG A 7 0.57 -7.06 0.21
C ARG A 7 -0.69 -6.51 -0.48
N LEU A 8 -1.82 -7.15 -0.25
CA LEU A 8 -3.11 -6.77 -0.83
C LEU A 8 -3.52 -5.34 -0.44
N PHE A 9 -3.28 -4.94 0.81
CA PHE A 9 -3.57 -3.58 1.28
C PHE A 9 -2.65 -2.54 0.63
N VAL A 10 -1.34 -2.82 0.55
CA VAL A 10 -0.37 -1.90 -0.08
C VAL A 10 -0.57 -1.81 -1.59
N GLY A 11 -0.92 -2.92 -2.24
CA GLY A 11 -1.23 -3.00 -3.67
C GLY A 11 -2.59 -2.43 -4.06
N LEU A 12 -3.32 -1.80 -3.13
CA LEU A 12 -4.62 -1.17 -3.37
C LEU A 12 -5.73 -2.15 -3.80
N GLU A 13 -5.57 -3.45 -3.51
CA GLU A 13 -6.55 -4.48 -3.87
C GLU A 13 -7.78 -4.46 -2.95
N PHE A 14 -7.66 -3.95 -1.73
CA PHE A 14 -8.78 -3.65 -0.85
C PHE A 14 -8.52 -2.41 -0.01
N TRP A 15 -9.58 -1.83 0.54
CA TRP A 15 -9.51 -0.67 1.44
C TRP A 15 -10.43 -0.84 2.64
N LEU A 16 -10.30 0.07 3.61
CA LEU A 16 -11.09 0.09 4.83
C LEU A 16 -12.03 1.30 4.83
N VAL A 17 -13.32 1.07 5.05
CA VAL A 17 -14.31 2.15 5.12
C VAL A 17 -14.56 2.58 6.57
N GLN A 18 -14.56 3.90 6.76
CA GLN A 18 -14.86 4.55 8.04
C GLN A 18 -16.27 4.17 8.52
N ASP A 19 -16.46 4.09 9.84
CA ASP A 19 -17.65 3.61 10.58
C ASP A 19 -17.62 2.14 11.06
N LYS A 20 -16.61 1.34 10.67
CA LYS A 20 -16.23 0.05 11.31
C LYS A 20 -14.91 -0.58 10.82
N TYR A 21 -14.16 0.15 9.98
CA TYR A 21 -13.01 -0.39 9.23
C TYR A 21 -13.37 -1.71 8.56
N LYS A 22 -14.48 -1.70 7.82
CA LYS A 22 -14.89 -2.85 7.02
C LYS A 22 -14.01 -2.96 5.80
N VAL A 23 -13.60 -4.18 5.49
CA VAL A 23 -12.86 -4.47 4.25
C VAL A 23 -13.82 -4.41 3.06
N GLU A 24 -13.48 -3.55 2.11
CA GLU A 24 -14.14 -3.42 0.81
C GLU A 24 -13.12 -3.59 -0.31
N THR A 25 -13.57 -4.13 -1.43
CA THR A 25 -12.74 -4.41 -2.61
C THR A 25 -13.63 -4.54 -3.84
N LEU A 26 -13.06 -4.35 -5.03
CA LEU A 26 -13.72 -4.69 -6.30
C LEU A 26 -13.36 -6.10 -6.79
N ASP A 27 -12.32 -6.72 -6.22
CA ASP A 27 -11.87 -8.06 -6.61
C ASP A 27 -12.77 -9.13 -5.97
N PRO A 28 -13.46 -9.97 -6.76
CA PRO A 28 -14.35 -11.00 -6.22
C PRO A 28 -13.65 -12.06 -5.35
N MET A 29 -12.41 -12.41 -5.65
CA MET A 29 -11.61 -13.39 -4.92
C MET A 29 -11.13 -12.84 -3.58
N VAL A 30 -10.70 -11.57 -3.56
CA VAL A 30 -10.36 -10.86 -2.32
C VAL A 30 -11.62 -10.67 -1.48
N ASN A 31 -12.76 -10.35 -2.11
CA ASN A 31 -14.04 -10.18 -1.43
C ASN A 31 -14.53 -11.49 -0.79
N GLN A 32 -14.40 -12.62 -1.50
CA GLN A 32 -14.74 -13.94 -0.95
C GLN A 32 -13.90 -14.27 0.30
N SER A 33 -12.62 -13.91 0.27
CA SER A 33 -11.69 -14.24 1.36
C SER A 33 -11.83 -13.30 2.56
N TYR A 34 -11.97 -11.99 2.31
CA TYR A 34 -11.81 -10.93 3.32
C TYR A 34 -12.97 -9.93 3.39
N GLY A 35 -13.89 -9.96 2.42
CA GLY A 35 -14.95 -8.98 2.29
C GLY A 35 -15.83 -8.85 3.52
N SER A 36 -16.26 -7.62 3.80
CA SER A 36 -17.14 -7.28 4.93
C SER A 36 -16.63 -7.64 6.32
N ARG A 37 -15.38 -8.09 6.45
CA ARG A 37 -14.74 -8.31 7.76
C ARG A 37 -14.52 -6.97 8.45
N GLU A 38 -14.89 -6.90 9.72
CA GLU A 38 -14.63 -5.73 10.57
C GLU A 38 -13.22 -5.82 11.13
N VAL A 39 -12.43 -4.75 10.96
CA VAL A 39 -11.06 -4.66 11.47
C VAL A 39 -11.05 -3.77 12.71
N LYS A 40 -10.47 -4.26 13.80
CA LYS A 40 -10.21 -3.46 14.99
C LYS A 40 -8.72 -3.27 15.17
N PHE A 41 -8.25 -2.03 15.05
CA PHE A 41 -6.87 -1.69 15.37
C PHE A 41 -6.69 -1.65 16.89
N THR A 42 -5.70 -2.36 17.39
CA THR A 42 -5.28 -2.32 18.79
C THR A 42 -3.78 -2.11 18.85
N THR A 43 -3.32 -1.44 19.90
CA THR A 43 -1.90 -1.23 20.15
C THR A 43 -1.63 -1.41 21.65
N PRO A 44 -0.59 -2.16 22.04
CA PRO A 44 -0.20 -2.26 23.44
C PRO A 44 0.53 -0.99 23.92
N ASN A 45 0.93 -0.08 23.02
CA ASN A 45 1.69 1.12 23.34
C ASN A 45 1.20 2.32 22.51
N PRO A 46 0.11 2.98 22.90
CA PRO A 46 -0.51 4.04 22.11
C PRO A 46 0.34 5.30 21.96
N GLU A 47 1.27 5.56 22.89
CA GLU A 47 2.14 6.75 22.83
C GLU A 47 3.23 6.62 21.76
N LYS A 48 3.82 5.43 21.61
CA LYS A 48 4.88 5.18 20.64
C LYS A 48 4.36 4.61 19.32
N LEU A 49 3.23 3.90 19.37
CA LEU A 49 2.64 3.18 18.24
C LEU A 49 1.13 3.44 18.22
N PRO A 50 0.71 4.69 17.90
CA PRO A 50 -0.71 5.00 17.78
C PRO A 50 -1.34 4.15 16.67
N VAL A 51 -2.64 3.86 16.83
CA VAL A 51 -3.42 3.24 15.76
C VAL A 51 -3.50 4.18 14.53
N PRO A 52 -3.73 3.65 13.32
CA PRO A 52 -3.75 4.47 12.11
C PRO A 52 -4.79 5.59 12.19
N SER A 53 -4.45 6.78 11.68
CA SER A 53 -5.41 7.88 11.56
C SER A 53 -6.52 7.51 10.57
N PRO A 54 -7.80 7.76 10.91
CA PRO A 54 -8.91 7.56 9.97
C PRO A 54 -8.74 8.34 8.66
N ASP A 55 -8.13 9.52 8.69
CA ASP A 55 -7.96 10.37 7.50
C ASP A 55 -6.99 9.75 6.50
N TYR A 56 -5.90 9.14 6.98
CA TYR A 56 -4.96 8.43 6.12
C TYR A 56 -5.56 7.15 5.53
N LEU A 57 -6.45 6.48 6.28
CA LEU A 57 -7.19 5.34 5.77
C LEU A 57 -8.22 5.76 4.72
N ALA A 58 -8.89 6.89 4.90
CA ALA A 58 -9.81 7.46 3.91
C ALA A 58 -9.06 7.86 2.63
N LEU A 59 -7.87 8.46 2.76
CA LEU A 59 -7.00 8.80 1.64
C LEU A 59 -6.59 7.54 0.86
N HIS A 60 -6.12 6.50 1.54
CA HIS A 60 -5.81 5.20 0.92
C HIS A 60 -7.02 4.62 0.20
N ALA A 61 -8.20 4.64 0.82
CA ALA A 61 -9.43 4.17 0.19
C ALA A 61 -9.78 4.95 -1.08
N ALA A 62 -9.53 6.27 -1.11
CA ALA A 62 -9.72 7.07 -2.31
C ALA A 62 -8.77 6.64 -3.44
N TYR A 63 -7.49 6.40 -3.13
CA TYR A 63 -6.54 5.86 -4.10
C TYR A 63 -6.96 4.49 -4.61
N ALA A 64 -7.34 3.57 -3.72
CA ALA A 64 -7.73 2.21 -4.12
C ALA A 64 -8.97 2.20 -5.00
N LYS A 65 -9.98 3.03 -4.69
CA LYS A 65 -11.19 3.18 -5.50
C LYS A 65 -10.93 3.75 -6.90
N VAL A 66 -9.81 4.45 -7.11
CA VAL A 66 -9.43 4.98 -8.43
C VAL A 66 -8.47 4.02 -9.15
N ALA A 67 -7.47 3.50 -8.46
CA ALA A 67 -6.41 2.68 -9.03
C ALA A 67 -6.89 1.28 -9.43
N CYS A 68 -7.73 0.65 -8.60
CA CYS A 68 -8.24 -0.69 -8.87
C CYS A 68 -9.07 -0.75 -10.18
N PRO A 69 -10.10 0.10 -10.40
CA PRO A 69 -10.87 0.03 -11.65
C PRO A 69 -10.12 0.56 -12.88
N SER A 70 -9.05 1.33 -12.71
CA SER A 70 -8.24 1.83 -13.84
C SER A 70 -7.11 0.88 -14.25
N GLY A 71 -6.94 -0.26 -13.56
CA GLY A 71 -5.80 -1.17 -13.75
C GLY A 71 -4.46 -0.58 -13.27
N ALA A 72 -4.46 0.61 -12.66
CA ALA A 72 -3.26 1.24 -12.13
C ALA A 72 -2.77 0.60 -10.83
N ALA A 73 -3.60 -0.22 -10.17
CA ALA A 73 -3.20 -0.98 -8.98
C ALA A 73 -1.98 -1.88 -9.26
N ASP A 74 -1.97 -2.62 -10.37
CA ASP A 74 -0.85 -3.50 -10.76
C ASP A 74 0.43 -2.71 -11.08
N TYR A 75 0.27 -1.55 -11.73
CA TYR A 75 1.39 -0.65 -12.01
C TYR A 75 1.99 -0.10 -10.71
N ILE A 76 1.14 0.34 -9.78
CA ILE A 76 1.56 0.83 -8.46
C ILE A 76 2.21 -0.31 -7.65
N GLU A 77 1.67 -1.53 -7.67
CA GLU A 77 2.28 -2.68 -7.02
C GLU A 77 3.68 -2.95 -7.58
N THR A 78 3.82 -2.95 -8.91
CA THR A 78 5.11 -3.16 -9.59
C THR A 78 6.13 -2.10 -9.19
N VAL A 79 5.76 -0.81 -9.27
CA VAL A 79 6.64 0.30 -8.87
C VAL A 79 7.01 0.23 -7.39
N LEU A 80 6.07 -0.12 -6.50
CA LEU A 80 6.34 -0.27 -5.07
C LEU A 80 7.22 -1.49 -4.76
N LYS A 81 7.07 -2.57 -5.52
CA LYS A 81 7.94 -3.75 -5.42
C LYS A 81 9.34 -3.41 -5.90
N ASP A 82 9.46 -2.78 -7.05
CA ASP A 82 10.74 -2.31 -7.58
C ASP A 82 11.40 -1.30 -6.63
N ALA A 83 10.64 -0.41 -5.99
CA ALA A 83 11.17 0.51 -4.98
C ALA A 83 11.68 -0.20 -3.71
N LYS A 84 11.10 -1.35 -3.35
CA LYS A 84 11.55 -2.18 -2.22
C LYS A 84 12.72 -3.10 -2.58
N GLU A 85 12.80 -3.55 -3.83
CA GLU A 85 13.82 -4.44 -4.36
C GLU A 85 15.01 -3.68 -4.98
N LEU A 86 14.85 -2.39 -5.29
CA LEU A 86 15.94 -1.50 -5.64
C LEU A 86 16.97 -1.60 -4.50
N PRO A 87 18.21 -2.05 -4.78
CA PRO A 87 19.23 -2.11 -3.76
C PRO A 87 19.33 -0.72 -3.16
N VAL A 88 19.00 -0.64 -1.86
CA VAL A 88 19.18 0.58 -1.06
C VAL A 88 20.52 1.14 -1.45
N LEU A 89 20.55 2.42 -1.82
CA LEU A 89 21.78 3.13 -2.13
C LEU A 89 22.83 2.67 -1.14
N ALA A 90 23.88 2.02 -1.64
CA ALA A 90 24.91 1.46 -0.82
C ALA A 90 25.35 2.55 0.16
N ALA A 91 25.48 2.20 1.44
CA ALA A 91 25.72 3.19 2.50
C ALA A 91 27.02 3.99 2.27
N ASP A 92 27.89 3.52 1.36
CA ASP A 92 29.12 4.16 0.91
C ASP A 92 28.92 5.19 -0.22
N GLY A 93 27.69 5.39 -0.71
CA GLY A 93 27.37 6.32 -1.80
C GLY A 93 27.68 5.78 -3.21
N SER A 94 28.14 4.55 -3.36
CA SER A 94 28.51 3.97 -4.66
C SER A 94 27.32 3.77 -5.61
N SER A 95 26.10 3.85 -5.11
CA SER A 95 24.86 3.77 -5.91
C SER A 95 24.36 5.13 -6.44
N GLY A 96 25.10 6.22 -6.19
CA GLY A 96 24.73 7.57 -6.64
C GLY A 96 24.60 7.71 -8.16
N ASP A 97 25.44 7.01 -8.92
CA ASP A 97 25.40 7.04 -10.39
C ASP A 97 24.16 6.32 -10.95
N ALA A 98 23.73 5.22 -10.32
CA ALA A 98 22.51 4.50 -10.71
C ALA A 98 21.26 5.35 -10.44
N LEU A 99 21.21 6.06 -9.31
CA LEU A 99 20.13 7.00 -9.00
C LEU A 99 20.09 8.18 -9.99
N THR A 100 21.25 8.73 -10.33
CA THR A 100 21.35 9.85 -11.29
C THR A 100 20.84 9.43 -12.66
N HIS A 101 21.20 8.22 -13.12
CA HIS A 101 20.69 7.66 -14.38
C HIS A 101 19.17 7.42 -14.36
N LEU A 102 18.60 6.94 -13.25
CA LEU A 102 17.16 6.73 -13.13
C LEU A 102 16.38 8.04 -13.11
N LEU A 103 16.89 9.06 -12.42
CA LEU A 103 16.27 10.39 -12.37
C LEU A 103 16.28 11.11 -13.73
N GLN A 104 17.31 10.88 -14.54
CA GLN A 104 17.36 11.39 -15.92
C GLN A 104 16.25 10.82 -16.82
N HIS A 105 15.77 9.60 -16.54
CA HIS A 105 14.71 8.95 -17.30
C HIS A 105 13.28 9.27 -16.82
N ILE A 106 13.12 10.00 -15.71
CA ILE A 106 11.82 10.38 -15.13
C ILE A 106 11.43 11.83 -15.48
N THR A 107 12.28 12.57 -16.19
CA THR A 107 11.95 13.94 -16.63
C THR A 107 11.38 13.89 -18.05
N TYR A 108 10.06 14.13 -18.14
CA TYR A 108 9.17 14.24 -19.32
C TYR A 108 9.78 14.13 -20.74
#